data_AF-A0A9P1HMV1-F1
#
_entry.id   AF-A0A9P1HMV1-F1
#
_cell.length_a   1.000
_cell.length_b   1.000
_cell.length_c   1.000
_cell.angle_alpha   90.00
_cell.angle_beta   90.00
_cell.angle_gamma   90.00
#
_symmetry.space_group_name_H-M   'P 1'
#
loop_
_entity.id
_entity.type
_entity.pdbx_description
1 polymer ?
#
loop_
_entity_poly.entity_id
_entity_poly.type
_entity_poly.pdbx_seq_one_letter_code
_entity_poly.pdbx_strand_id
1 'polypeptide(L)'
;MALLFIAQVALSIQYHTLLCNMLTANTLLLLIITVHHGYNISEDAKKLFCRICGCVAFIAVLFVNCTHALEVISDIGPAAGNHSHSHSHGPDEDEEVENYSFVSDYYAIIAVCDILIKCMVLVLEFVPDMGLNIGVRFLFHTITPVVVLTFYVMGMTISEDMASSFLWKFADPAATLILTACLIILILPSFKEMMPYIFVGAPSGFDEDKFKVSIMNEFPHIAFTHIHVYRLWPGTQFKAQLHLNIKVEKSTQDWPLKAEKEFNKIRERIQKKLEEKGAKKVFIEPRFVEEHDENKWVGCVAENCHKTEKGCCDREEATV
;
A
#
# COMPACT_ATOMS: atom_id res chain seq x y z
N MET A 1 -7.58 20.36 -1.53
CA MET A 1 -6.59 19.41 -0.97
C MET A 1 -5.20 20.01 -0.85
N ALA A 2 -4.51 20.43 -1.93
CA ALA A 2 -3.15 20.97 -1.82
C ALA A 2 -3.05 22.22 -0.92
N LEU A 3 -3.96 23.19 -1.07
CA LEU A 3 -4.01 24.38 -0.19
C LEU A 3 -4.28 24.02 1.27
N LEU A 4 -5.17 23.04 1.51
CA LEU A 4 -5.45 22.53 2.85
C LEU A 4 -4.20 21.91 3.48
N PHE A 5 -3.46 21.11 2.71
CA PHE A 5 -2.20 20.52 3.17
C PHE A 5 -1.15 21.59 3.50
N ILE A 6 -0.99 22.61 2.65
CA ILE A 6 -0.05 23.71 2.91
C ILE A 6 -0.43 24.46 4.20
N ALA A 7 -1.72 24.76 4.39
CA ALA A 7 -2.20 25.41 5.61
C ALA A 7 -1.94 24.54 6.86
N GLN A 8 -2.22 23.24 6.78
CA GLN A 8 -1.95 22.29 7.86
C GLN A 8 -0.46 22.20 8.21
N VAL A 9 0.42 22.14 7.21
CA VAL A 9 1.88 22.14 7.42
C VAL A 9 2.35 23.45 8.07
N ALA A 10 1.86 24.60 7.60
CA ALA A 10 2.23 25.89 8.16
C ALA A 10 1.82 25.99 9.64
N LEU A 11 0.59 25.56 9.97
CA LEU A 11 0.14 25.52 11.36
C LEU A 11 0.93 24.50 12.19
N SER A 12 1.29 23.33 11.64
CA SER A 12 2.11 22.32 12.31
C SER A 12 3.48 22.84 12.70
N ILE A 13 4.09 23.66 11.84
CA ILE A 13 5.36 24.34 12.12
C ILE A 13 5.17 25.43 13.19
N GLN A 14 4.03 26.12 13.20
CA GLN A 14 3.81 27.23 14.13
C GLN A 14 3.46 26.77 15.56
N TYR A 15 2.62 25.75 15.70
CA TYR A 15 2.01 25.38 16.98
C TYR A 15 2.53 24.06 17.56
N HIS A 16 3.23 23.24 16.78
CA HIS A 16 3.87 21.99 17.22
C HIS A 16 2.97 20.97 17.98
N THR A 17 1.65 20.99 17.75
CA THR A 17 0.71 20.04 18.37
C THR A 17 0.80 18.65 17.72
N LEU A 18 0.95 17.59 18.52
CA LEU A 18 1.13 16.22 18.02
C LEU A 18 -0.09 15.70 17.26
N LEU A 19 -1.28 15.90 17.84
CA LEU A 19 -2.54 15.50 17.24
C LEU A 19 -2.77 16.18 15.87
N CYS A 20 -2.31 17.41 15.70
CA CYS A 20 -2.46 18.14 14.45
C CYS A 20 -1.51 17.65 13.35
N ASN A 21 -0.34 17.10 13.70
CA ASN A 21 0.53 16.45 12.72
C ASN A 21 -0.12 15.19 12.11
N MET A 22 -0.99 14.52 12.86
CA MET A 22 -1.77 13.38 12.36
C MET A 22 -2.78 13.80 11.28
N LEU A 23 -3.33 15.02 11.41
CA LEU A 23 -4.24 15.59 10.43
C LEU A 23 -3.51 15.80 9.09
N THR A 24 -2.33 16.42 9.17
CA THR A 24 -1.41 16.63 8.04
C THR A 24 -1.03 15.32 7.35
N ALA A 25 -0.74 14.27 8.11
CA ALA A 25 -0.41 12.94 7.58
C ALA A 25 -1.57 12.35 6.77
N ASN A 26 -2.80 12.43 7.28
CA ASN A 26 -3.98 11.91 6.60
C ASN A 26 -4.27 12.68 5.30
N THR A 27 -4.10 14.00 5.31
CA THR A 27 -4.26 14.86 4.13
C THR A 27 -3.18 14.58 3.08
N LEU A 28 -1.93 14.35 3.51
CA LEU A 28 -0.84 13.96 2.61
C LEU A 28 -1.15 12.65 1.89
N LEU A 29 -1.59 11.63 2.65
CA LEU A 29 -2.01 10.35 2.07
C LEU A 29 -3.10 10.57 1.03
N LEU A 30 -4.16 11.31 1.39
CA LEU A 30 -5.28 11.58 0.51
C LEU A 30 -4.84 12.35 -0.75
N LEU A 31 -3.94 13.32 -0.62
CA LEU A 31 -3.36 14.04 -1.75
C LEU A 31 -2.63 13.07 -2.69
N ILE A 32 -1.73 12.22 -2.16
CA ILE A 32 -0.94 11.29 -2.98
C ILE A 32 -1.84 10.28 -3.71
N ILE A 33 -2.84 9.70 -3.03
CA ILE A 33 -3.71 8.68 -3.65
C ILE A 33 -4.69 9.29 -4.67
N THR A 34 -4.99 10.58 -4.57
CA THR A 34 -5.92 11.29 -5.48
C THR A 34 -5.22 11.98 -6.67
N VAL A 35 -3.91 12.27 -6.59
CA VAL A 35 -3.11 12.88 -7.68
C VAL A 35 -3.19 12.07 -8.99
N HIS A 36 -3.43 10.76 -8.91
CA HIS A 36 -3.62 9.91 -10.06
C HIS A 36 -5.00 9.24 -10.07
N HIS A 37 -6.05 10.06 -10.11
CA HIS A 37 -7.42 9.61 -10.25
C HIS A 37 -7.62 8.75 -11.53
N GLY A 38 -8.51 7.76 -11.45
CA GLY A 38 -8.92 6.90 -12.56
C GLY A 38 -8.62 5.41 -12.37
N TYR A 39 -9.64 4.64 -11.96
CA TYR A 39 -9.65 3.18 -11.76
C TYR A 39 -9.75 2.40 -13.08
N ASN A 40 -8.93 2.76 -14.07
CA ASN A 40 -8.95 2.04 -15.34
C ASN A 40 -8.14 0.74 -15.23
N ILE A 41 -8.79 -0.38 -15.53
CA ILE A 41 -8.14 -1.70 -15.68
C ILE A 41 -6.96 -1.53 -16.64
N SER A 42 -5.75 -1.85 -16.17
CA SER A 42 -4.45 -1.52 -16.79
C SER A 42 -3.78 -0.23 -16.31
N GLU A 43 -4.04 0.23 -15.07
CA GLU A 43 -3.27 1.35 -14.51
C GLU A 43 -1.77 1.14 -14.71
N ASP A 44 -1.11 2.17 -15.28
CA ASP A 44 0.35 2.24 -15.33
C ASP A 44 0.89 1.95 -13.93
N ALA A 45 1.90 1.07 -13.85
CA ALA A 45 2.57 0.71 -12.61
C ALA A 45 2.94 1.93 -11.74
N LYS A 46 3.15 3.08 -12.39
CA LYS A 46 3.33 4.40 -11.78
C LYS A 46 2.22 4.80 -10.79
N LYS A 47 0.94 4.64 -11.14
CA LYS A 47 -0.17 5.06 -10.26
C LYS A 47 -0.24 4.21 -8.99
N LEU A 48 -0.12 2.89 -9.16
CA LEU A 48 -0.08 1.95 -8.05
C LEU A 48 1.14 2.19 -7.16
N PHE A 49 2.31 2.43 -7.77
CA PHE A 49 3.53 2.78 -7.05
C PHE A 49 3.35 4.06 -6.22
N CYS A 50 2.76 5.12 -6.77
CA CYS A 50 2.44 6.33 -6.01
C CYS A 50 1.53 6.06 -4.81
N ARG A 51 0.52 5.20 -4.95
CA ARG A 51 -0.37 4.83 -3.82
C ARG A 51 0.38 4.07 -2.73
N ILE A 52 1.24 3.14 -3.11
CA ILE A 52 2.11 2.40 -2.17
C ILE A 52 3.03 3.38 -1.45
N CYS A 53 3.70 4.28 -2.18
CA CYS A 53 4.53 5.33 -1.58
C CYS A 53 3.73 6.22 -0.63
N GLY A 54 2.49 6.56 -0.98
CA GLY A 54 1.58 7.31 -0.10
C GLY A 54 1.29 6.58 1.20
N CYS A 55 0.98 5.29 1.14
CA CYS A 55 0.72 4.47 2.33
C CYS A 55 1.99 4.32 3.20
N VAL A 56 3.16 4.10 2.57
CA VAL A 56 4.45 4.02 3.28
C VAL A 56 4.80 5.35 3.94
N ALA A 57 4.66 6.47 3.23
CA ALA A 57 4.89 7.80 3.77
C ALA A 57 3.94 8.10 4.94
N PHE A 58 2.67 7.73 4.82
CA PHE A 58 1.69 7.87 5.90
C PHE A 58 2.12 7.12 7.16
N ILE A 59 2.48 5.83 7.04
CA ILE A 59 2.97 5.04 8.18
C ILE A 59 4.25 5.64 8.77
N ALA A 60 5.17 6.13 7.94
CA ALA A 60 6.39 6.78 8.42
C ALA A 60 6.08 8.02 9.26
N VAL A 61 5.13 8.88 8.84
CA VAL A 61 4.71 10.05 9.62
C VAL A 61 4.00 9.62 10.92
N LEU A 62 3.14 8.60 10.87
CA LEU A 62 2.52 8.04 12.08
C LEU A 62 3.58 7.53 13.08
N PHE A 63 4.61 6.87 12.58
CA PHE A 63 5.70 6.36 13.41
C PHE A 63 6.48 7.51 14.08
N VAL A 64 6.84 8.55 13.32
CA VAL A 64 7.53 9.73 13.87
C VAL A 64 6.68 10.43 14.93
N ASN A 65 5.37 10.62 14.67
CA ASN A 65 4.46 11.20 15.64
C ASN A 65 4.33 10.33 16.91
N CYS A 66 4.29 9.01 16.75
CA CYS A 66 4.26 8.06 17.86
C CYS A 66 5.53 8.15 18.72
N THR A 67 6.72 8.18 18.10
CA THR A 67 7.98 8.29 18.84
C THR A 67 8.07 9.62 19.59
N HIS A 68 7.64 10.73 18.97
CA HIS A 68 7.61 12.03 19.63
C HIS A 68 6.59 12.07 20.78
N ALA A 69 5.43 11.43 20.63
CA ALA A 69 4.45 11.32 21.72
C ALA A 69 5.00 10.51 22.91
N LEU A 70 5.76 9.43 22.64
CA LEU A 70 6.42 8.65 23.69
C LEU A 70 7.51 9.45 24.41
N GLU A 71 8.28 10.25 23.68
CA GLU A 71 9.31 11.15 24.24
C GLU A 71 8.68 12.19 25.17
N VAL A 72 7.62 12.88 24.70
CA VAL A 72 6.86 13.84 25.53
C VAL A 72 6.32 13.17 26.79
N ILE A 73 5.78 11.95 26.70
CA ILE A 73 5.28 11.20 27.85
C ILE A 73 6.42 10.85 28.84
N SER A 74 7.60 10.46 28.34
CA SER A 74 8.74 10.16 29.21
C SER A 74 9.27 11.39 29.93
N ASP A 75 9.22 12.56 29.28
CA ASP A 75 9.72 13.82 29.84
C ASP A 75 8.80 14.42 30.91
N ILE A 76 7.51 14.06 30.92
CA ILE A 76 6.57 14.51 31.96
C ILE A 76 6.70 13.67 33.26
N GLY A 77 7.61 12.68 33.32
CA GLY A 77 7.81 11.83 34.50
C GLY A 77 8.30 12.57 35.77
N PRO A 78 8.02 12.03 36.98
CA PRO A 78 8.24 12.71 38.26
C PRO A 78 9.71 12.98 38.64
N ALA A 79 10.67 12.55 37.83
CA ALA A 79 12.10 12.82 38.01
C ALA A 79 12.62 13.99 37.15
N ALA A 80 11.81 14.51 36.22
CA ALA A 80 12.15 15.68 35.42
C ALA A 80 11.79 16.95 36.21
N GLY A 81 12.76 17.47 36.95
CA GLY A 81 12.61 18.77 37.60
C GLY A 81 12.31 19.86 36.58
N ASN A 82 11.19 20.55 36.75
CA ASN A 82 10.95 21.95 36.34
C ASN A 82 11.48 22.42 34.98
N HIS A 83 11.39 21.61 33.92
CA HIS A 83 11.50 22.11 32.55
C HIS A 83 10.13 22.14 31.90
N SER A 84 9.28 23.05 32.41
CA SER A 84 8.01 23.38 31.79
C SER A 84 8.27 24.12 30.47
N HIS A 85 8.14 23.42 29.35
CA HIS A 85 7.81 24.04 28.07
C HIS A 85 6.35 24.48 28.10
N SER A 86 6.08 25.53 28.88
CA SER A 86 4.80 26.22 28.86
C SER A 86 4.68 26.95 27.52
N HIS A 87 3.87 26.41 26.62
CA HIS A 87 3.34 27.16 25.48
C HIS A 87 2.32 28.19 26.00
N SER A 88 2.79 29.27 26.63
CA SER A 88 1.97 30.46 26.87
C SER A 88 2.38 31.53 25.87
N HIS A 89 1.52 31.82 24.90
CA HIS A 89 1.57 33.07 24.18
C HIS A 89 0.65 34.06 24.89
N GLY A 90 1.22 35.14 25.44
CA GLY A 90 0.53 36.43 25.55
C GLY A 90 0.90 37.30 24.33
N PRO A 91 0.25 38.47 24.11
CA PRO A 91 -0.27 39.35 25.16
C PRO A 91 -1.67 40.01 24.93
N ASP A 92 -2.14 40.64 26.00
CA ASP A 92 -3.07 41.78 26.12
C ASP A 92 -4.60 41.55 26.24
N GLU A 93 -5.05 41.75 27.49
CA GLU A 93 -6.23 42.50 27.95
C GLU A 93 -7.48 42.54 27.05
N ASP A 94 -8.46 41.67 27.35
CA ASP A 94 -9.90 41.97 27.42
C ASP A 94 -10.66 40.68 27.81
N GLU A 95 -11.05 40.53 29.09
CA GLU A 95 -11.91 39.46 29.66
C GLU A 95 -12.11 38.20 28.76
N GLU A 96 -11.03 37.49 28.45
CA GLU A 96 -11.09 36.34 27.56
C GLU A 96 -11.60 35.13 28.34
N VAL A 97 -12.61 34.47 27.79
CA VAL A 97 -13.00 33.11 28.20
C VAL A 97 -11.74 32.25 28.16
N GLU A 98 -11.21 31.85 29.32
CA GLU A 98 -9.99 31.05 29.42
C GLU A 98 -10.16 29.75 28.62
N ASN A 99 -9.62 29.72 27.40
CA ASN A 99 -9.62 28.54 26.56
C ASN A 99 -8.39 27.70 26.89
N TYR A 100 -8.60 26.61 27.63
CA TYR A 100 -7.54 25.68 28.04
C TYR A 100 -7.19 24.64 26.97
N SER A 101 -7.72 24.81 25.75
CA SER A 101 -7.43 23.94 24.62
C SER A 101 -5.97 24.07 24.17
N PHE A 102 -5.27 22.93 24.07
CA PHE A 102 -3.98 22.85 23.36
C PHE A 102 -4.13 22.87 21.83
N VAL A 103 -5.37 22.86 21.32
CA VAL A 103 -5.73 23.03 19.91
C VAL A 103 -6.14 24.49 19.68
N SER A 104 -5.49 25.18 18.76
CA SER A 104 -5.83 26.57 18.41
C SER A 104 -7.10 26.68 17.58
N ASP A 105 -7.75 27.85 17.62
CA ASP A 105 -8.94 28.16 16.81
C ASP A 105 -8.69 27.95 15.31
N TYR A 106 -7.48 28.30 14.84
CA TYR A 106 -7.08 28.07 13.45
C TYR A 106 -7.10 26.57 13.09
N TYR A 107 -6.68 25.69 14.00
CA TYR A 107 -6.77 24.25 13.79
C TYR A 107 -8.20 23.74 13.81
N ALA A 108 -9.06 24.27 14.66
CA ALA A 108 -10.48 23.92 14.67
C ALA A 108 -11.13 24.27 13.32
N ILE A 109 -10.87 25.46 12.78
CA ILE A 109 -11.35 25.89 11.45
C ILE A 109 -10.83 24.94 10.36
N ILE A 110 -9.53 24.64 10.38
CA ILE A 110 -8.91 23.74 9.41
C ILE A 110 -9.47 22.32 9.51
N ALA A 111 -9.76 21.82 10.72
CA ALA A 111 -10.36 20.51 10.93
C ALA A 111 -11.79 20.43 10.37
N VAL A 112 -12.60 21.49 10.52
CA VAL A 112 -13.93 21.57 9.88
C VAL A 112 -13.80 21.54 8.36
N CYS A 113 -12.92 22.39 7.80
CA CYS A 113 -12.66 22.40 6.35
C CYS A 113 -12.16 21.04 5.84
N ASP A 114 -11.31 20.37 6.62
CA ASP A 114 -10.76 19.06 6.31
C ASP A 114 -11.87 17.99 6.23
N ILE A 115 -12.78 17.94 7.20
CA ILE A 115 -13.95 17.05 7.16
C ILE A 115 -14.78 17.31 5.90
N LEU A 116 -15.14 18.58 5.64
CA LEU A 116 -15.99 18.94 4.50
C LEU A 116 -15.36 18.52 3.17
N ILE A 117 -14.06 18.82 2.98
CA ILE A 117 -13.35 18.45 1.77
C ILE A 117 -13.25 16.93 1.64
N LYS A 118 -12.93 16.21 2.72
CA LYS A 118 -12.82 14.74 2.68
C LYS A 118 -14.16 14.07 2.40
N CYS A 119 -15.24 14.52 3.03
CA CYS A 119 -16.58 14.05 2.73
C CYS A 119 -16.94 14.28 1.25
N MET A 120 -16.64 15.47 0.71
CA MET A 120 -16.86 15.76 -0.71
C MET A 120 -16.05 14.82 -1.62
N VAL A 121 -14.75 14.63 -1.35
CA VAL A 121 -13.87 13.76 -2.17
C VAL A 121 -14.31 12.28 -2.09
N LEU A 122 -14.81 11.83 -0.94
CA LEU A 122 -15.37 10.48 -0.78
C LEU A 122 -16.69 10.31 -1.54
N VAL A 123 -17.61 11.28 -1.46
CA VAL A 123 -18.90 11.24 -2.17
C VAL A 123 -18.71 11.29 -3.69
N LEU A 124 -17.71 12.04 -4.17
CA LEU A 124 -17.36 12.10 -5.60
C LEU A 124 -16.56 10.88 -6.09
N GLU A 125 -16.37 9.85 -5.26
CA GLU A 125 -15.62 8.63 -5.56
C GLU A 125 -14.18 8.89 -6.06
N PHE A 126 -13.59 10.01 -5.66
CA PHE A 126 -12.22 10.34 -6.02
C PHE A 126 -11.18 9.52 -5.24
N VAL A 127 -11.58 8.95 -4.10
CA VAL A 127 -10.74 8.10 -3.27
C VAL A 127 -10.80 6.64 -3.74
N PRO A 128 -9.66 6.04 -4.09
CA PRO A 128 -9.61 4.61 -4.43
C PRO A 128 -10.09 3.74 -3.26
N ASP A 129 -10.75 2.61 -3.55
CA ASP A 129 -11.29 1.71 -2.52
C ASP A 129 -10.19 1.15 -1.60
N MET A 130 -9.04 0.78 -2.20
CA MET A 130 -7.88 0.22 -1.49
C MET A 130 -8.28 -0.88 -0.48
N GLY A 131 -9.29 -1.69 -0.82
CA GLY A 131 -9.70 -2.85 -0.02
C GLY A 131 -10.46 -2.47 1.25
N LEU A 132 -10.85 -1.20 1.38
CA LEU A 132 -11.59 -0.66 2.50
C LEU A 132 -13.02 -0.36 2.08
N ASN A 133 -14.01 -0.93 2.76
CA ASN A 133 -15.39 -0.55 2.50
C ASN A 133 -15.62 0.96 2.76
N ILE A 134 -16.70 1.51 2.20
CA ILE A 134 -16.97 2.96 2.27
C ILE A 134 -17.02 3.51 3.71
N GLY A 135 -17.56 2.74 4.66
CA GLY A 135 -17.65 3.14 6.06
C GLY A 135 -16.29 3.23 6.74
N VAL A 136 -15.41 2.25 6.50
CA VAL A 136 -14.03 2.25 6.99
C VAL A 136 -13.22 3.35 6.34
N ARG A 137 -13.39 3.61 5.03
CA ARG A 137 -12.76 4.75 4.35
C ARG A 137 -13.19 6.08 4.95
N PHE A 138 -14.48 6.24 5.17
CA PHE A 138 -15.03 7.44 5.81
C PHE A 138 -14.43 7.64 7.20
N LEU A 139 -14.46 6.61 8.05
CA LEU A 139 -13.88 6.66 9.39
C LEU A 139 -12.38 6.97 9.34
N PHE A 140 -11.61 6.27 8.51
CA PHE A 140 -10.17 6.44 8.38
C PHE A 140 -9.76 7.88 8.02
N HIS A 141 -10.54 8.55 7.16
CA HIS A 141 -10.24 9.91 6.72
C HIS A 141 -10.79 10.99 7.67
N THR A 142 -11.83 10.71 8.45
CA THR A 142 -12.51 11.70 9.32
C THR A 142 -12.20 11.55 10.80
N ILE A 143 -11.66 10.42 11.27
CA ILE A 143 -11.39 10.19 12.70
C ILE A 143 -10.43 11.23 13.28
N THR A 144 -9.35 11.57 12.56
CA THR A 144 -8.38 12.56 13.04
C THR A 144 -8.97 13.96 13.24
N PRO A 145 -9.58 14.61 12.25
CA PRO A 145 -10.17 15.94 12.48
C PRO A 145 -11.32 15.92 13.50
N VAL A 146 -12.08 14.82 13.60
CA VAL A 146 -13.10 14.68 14.66
C VAL A 146 -12.48 14.66 16.05
N VAL A 147 -11.37 13.94 16.24
CA VAL A 147 -10.64 13.94 17.52
C VAL A 147 -10.06 15.32 17.83
N VAL A 148 -9.49 16.02 16.85
CA VAL A 148 -9.02 17.41 17.01
C VAL A 148 -10.15 18.34 17.48
N LEU A 149 -11.32 18.29 16.83
CA LEU A 149 -12.48 19.09 17.24
C LEU A 149 -13.01 18.70 18.62
N THR A 150 -12.93 17.42 18.98
CA THR A 150 -13.33 16.93 20.30
C THR A 150 -12.45 17.54 21.38
N PHE A 151 -11.13 17.54 21.21
CA PHE A 151 -10.21 18.15 22.17
C PHE A 151 -10.32 19.67 22.23
N TYR A 152 -10.60 20.32 21.11
CA TYR A 152 -10.92 21.75 21.08
C TYR A 152 -12.15 22.07 21.92
N VAL A 153 -13.26 21.36 21.71
CA VAL A 153 -14.50 21.54 22.49
C VAL A 153 -14.30 21.19 23.96
N MET A 154 -13.56 20.13 24.26
CA MET A 154 -13.21 19.79 25.64
C MET A 154 -12.43 20.93 26.30
N GLY A 155 -11.41 21.49 25.65
CA GLY A 155 -10.62 22.60 26.17
C GLY A 155 -11.42 23.86 26.51
N MET A 156 -12.53 24.11 25.78
CA MET A 156 -13.47 25.19 26.08
C MET A 156 -14.39 24.92 27.28
N THR A 157 -14.48 23.67 27.75
CA THR A 157 -15.46 23.24 28.76
C THR A 157 -14.84 22.71 30.06
N ILE A 158 -13.53 22.45 30.07
CA ILE A 158 -12.83 22.00 31.28
C ILE A 158 -12.65 23.14 32.27
N SER A 159 -12.66 22.81 33.56
CA SER A 159 -12.30 23.74 34.63
C SER A 159 -10.79 23.97 34.70
N GLU A 160 -10.38 25.08 35.31
CA GLU A 160 -8.96 25.40 35.59
C GLU A 160 -8.24 24.28 36.37
N ASP A 161 -8.90 23.68 37.38
CA ASP A 161 -8.37 22.54 38.13
C ASP A 161 -8.06 21.33 37.22
N MET A 162 -8.92 21.07 36.23
CA MET A 162 -8.72 19.99 35.28
C MET A 162 -7.64 20.35 34.25
N ALA A 163 -7.61 21.60 33.78
CA ALA A 163 -6.62 22.08 32.82
C ALA A 163 -5.19 22.04 33.39
N SER A 164 -5.03 22.35 34.67
CA SER A 164 -3.75 22.26 35.38
C SER A 164 -3.36 20.82 35.76
N SER A 165 -4.31 19.89 35.69
CA SER A 165 -4.10 18.49 36.09
C SER A 165 -3.06 17.78 35.22
N PHE A 166 -2.42 16.78 35.83
CA PHE A 166 -1.56 15.85 35.12
C PHE A 166 -2.30 15.20 33.93
N LEU A 167 -3.56 14.82 34.08
CA LEU A 167 -4.31 14.14 33.01
C LEU A 167 -4.44 14.99 31.75
N TRP A 168 -4.70 16.29 31.89
CA TRP A 168 -4.83 17.19 30.73
C TRP A 168 -3.49 17.43 30.03
N LYS A 169 -2.39 17.51 30.78
CA LYS A 169 -1.03 17.61 30.22
C LYS A 169 -0.61 16.39 29.39
N PHE A 170 -1.18 15.22 29.67
CA PHE A 170 -0.94 14.00 28.89
C PHE A 170 -1.93 13.80 27.75
N ALA A 171 -2.95 14.65 27.62
CA ALA A 171 -4.05 14.43 26.69
C ALA A 171 -3.59 14.38 25.22
N ASP A 172 -2.78 15.36 24.77
CA ASP A 172 -2.27 15.41 23.39
C ASP A 172 -1.42 14.18 23.02
N PRO A 173 -0.34 13.83 23.76
CA PRO A 173 0.47 12.67 23.39
C PRO A 173 -0.30 11.34 23.56
N ALA A 174 -1.15 11.20 24.59
CA ALA A 174 -1.95 9.98 24.76
C ALA A 174 -2.96 9.80 23.62
N ALA A 175 -3.67 10.86 23.24
CA ALA A 175 -4.59 10.84 22.10
C ALA A 175 -3.85 10.51 20.80
N THR A 176 -2.65 11.05 20.60
CA THR A 176 -1.79 10.77 19.45
C THR A 176 -1.41 9.29 19.37
N LEU A 177 -1.03 8.66 20.49
CA LEU A 177 -0.70 7.23 20.53
C LEU A 177 -1.91 6.35 20.19
N ILE A 178 -3.05 6.63 20.82
CA ILE A 178 -4.30 5.88 20.58
C ILE A 178 -4.70 6.01 19.12
N LEU A 179 -4.72 7.24 18.59
CA LEU A 179 -5.09 7.52 17.22
C LEU A 179 -4.12 6.87 16.23
N THR A 180 -2.82 6.85 16.53
CA THR A 180 -1.83 6.13 15.71
C THR A 180 -2.14 4.66 15.63
N ALA A 181 -2.38 3.99 16.76
CA ALA A 181 -2.75 2.58 16.78
C ALA A 181 -4.03 2.32 15.96
N CYS A 182 -5.06 3.15 16.13
CA CYS A 182 -6.29 3.06 15.36
C CYS A 182 -6.05 3.21 13.85
N LEU A 183 -5.29 4.24 13.42
CA LEU A 183 -5.02 4.48 12.01
C LEU A 183 -4.19 3.37 11.37
N ILE A 184 -3.22 2.80 12.10
CA ILE A 184 -2.46 1.62 11.64
C ILE A 184 -3.41 0.45 11.39
N ILE A 185 -4.29 0.13 12.36
CA ILE A 185 -5.26 -0.97 12.22
C ILE A 185 -6.17 -0.75 11.00
N LEU A 186 -6.64 0.48 10.80
CA LEU A 186 -7.54 0.83 9.70
C LEU A 186 -6.88 0.75 8.31
N ILE A 187 -5.58 1.01 8.18
CA ILE A 187 -4.87 0.98 6.89
C ILE A 187 -4.30 -0.42 6.53
N LEU A 188 -4.22 -1.36 7.49
CA LEU A 188 -3.73 -2.71 7.25
C LEU A 188 -4.41 -3.45 6.07
N PRO A 189 -5.74 -3.37 5.87
CA PRO A 189 -6.38 -4.02 4.72
C PRO A 189 -5.86 -3.47 3.38
N SER A 190 -5.56 -2.18 3.30
CA SER A 190 -4.98 -1.58 2.09
C SER A 190 -3.59 -2.12 1.78
N PHE A 191 -2.75 -2.32 2.78
CA PHE A 191 -1.46 -3.00 2.59
C PHE A 191 -1.63 -4.44 2.13
N LYS A 192 -2.55 -5.19 2.75
CA LYS A 192 -2.84 -6.59 2.34
C LYS A 192 -3.33 -6.66 0.89
N GLU A 193 -4.13 -5.70 0.45
CA GLU A 193 -4.56 -5.64 -0.94
C GLU A 193 -3.38 -5.33 -1.87
N MET A 194 -2.48 -4.41 -1.50
CA MET A 194 -1.34 -4.02 -2.33
C MET A 194 -0.20 -5.05 -2.39
N MET A 195 -0.05 -5.90 -1.37
CA MET A 195 1.04 -6.89 -1.25
C MET A 195 1.26 -7.75 -2.51
N PRO A 196 0.24 -8.40 -3.10
CA PRO A 196 0.43 -9.26 -4.27
C PRO A 196 1.01 -8.54 -5.48
N TYR A 197 0.83 -7.22 -5.57
CA TYR A 197 1.33 -6.43 -6.68
C TYR A 197 2.79 -6.00 -6.49
N ILE A 198 3.22 -5.83 -5.23
CA ILE A 198 4.61 -5.53 -4.87
C ILE A 198 5.48 -6.79 -5.04
N PHE A 199 4.99 -7.91 -4.55
CA PHE A 199 5.74 -9.18 -4.53
C PHE A 199 5.50 -10.06 -5.76
N VAL A 200 4.78 -9.56 -6.77
CA VAL A 200 4.47 -10.30 -8.00
C VAL A 200 3.81 -11.65 -7.68
N GLY A 201 2.88 -11.64 -6.72
CA GLY A 201 2.14 -12.83 -6.31
C GLY A 201 1.18 -13.29 -7.41
N ALA A 202 1.10 -14.60 -7.60
CA ALA A 202 0.09 -15.21 -8.44
C ALA A 202 -1.32 -14.86 -7.92
N PRO A 203 -2.32 -14.72 -8.81
CA PRO A 203 -3.69 -14.43 -8.39
C PRO A 203 -4.24 -15.56 -7.52
N SER A 204 -5.04 -15.18 -6.51
CA SER A 204 -5.64 -16.12 -5.56
C SER A 204 -6.47 -17.17 -6.31
N GLY A 205 -6.07 -18.44 -6.23
CA GLY A 205 -6.73 -19.57 -6.90
C GLY A 205 -6.08 -20.01 -8.22
N PHE A 206 -5.03 -19.33 -8.70
CA PHE A 206 -4.20 -19.87 -9.77
C PHE A 206 -3.15 -20.83 -9.17
N ASP A 207 -3.35 -22.10 -9.45
CA ASP A 207 -2.42 -23.18 -9.14
C ASP A 207 -1.56 -23.46 -10.37
N GLU A 208 -0.29 -23.06 -10.30
CA GLU A 208 0.67 -23.17 -11.40
C GLU A 208 0.93 -24.63 -11.76
N ASP A 209 1.09 -25.50 -10.76
CA ASP A 209 1.42 -26.91 -10.97
C ASP A 209 0.25 -27.67 -11.58
N LYS A 210 -0.97 -27.45 -11.09
CA LYS A 210 -2.18 -28.01 -11.72
C LYS A 210 -2.34 -27.52 -13.15
N PHE A 211 -2.00 -26.26 -13.43
CA PHE A 211 -2.04 -25.72 -14.78
C PHE A 211 -1.02 -26.41 -15.70
N LYS A 212 0.24 -26.53 -15.26
CA LYS A 212 1.31 -27.23 -15.99
C LYS A 212 0.91 -28.67 -16.32
N VAL A 213 0.50 -29.44 -15.31
CA VAL A 213 0.08 -30.83 -15.46
C VAL A 213 -1.11 -30.96 -16.42
N SER A 214 -2.10 -30.08 -16.33
CA SER A 214 -3.26 -30.10 -17.23
C SER A 214 -2.89 -29.90 -18.70
N ILE A 215 -1.91 -29.04 -19.00
CA ILE A 215 -1.45 -28.83 -20.37
C ILE A 215 -0.53 -29.97 -20.81
N MET A 216 0.39 -30.43 -19.98
CA MET A 216 1.33 -31.50 -20.33
C MET A 216 0.62 -32.84 -20.55
N ASN A 217 -0.50 -33.11 -19.87
CA ASN A 217 -1.35 -34.27 -20.16
C ASN A 217 -2.04 -34.17 -21.53
N GLU A 218 -2.32 -32.95 -22.01
CA GLU A 218 -2.94 -32.71 -23.32
C GLU A 218 -1.89 -32.70 -24.45
N PHE A 219 -0.67 -32.26 -24.15
CA PHE A 219 0.47 -32.22 -25.07
C PHE A 219 1.72 -32.86 -24.44
N PRO A 220 1.88 -34.19 -24.51
CA PRO A 220 2.97 -34.90 -23.80
C PRO A 220 4.40 -34.54 -24.25
N HIS A 221 4.53 -33.97 -25.44
CA HIS A 221 5.81 -33.58 -26.04
C HIS A 221 6.27 -32.18 -25.62
N ILE A 222 5.53 -31.50 -24.73
CA ILE A 222 5.92 -30.18 -24.21
C ILE A 222 6.36 -30.26 -22.75
N ALA A 223 7.23 -29.33 -22.37
CA ALA A 223 7.60 -29.09 -20.97
C ALA A 223 7.64 -27.58 -20.69
N PHE A 224 7.14 -27.17 -19.53
CA PHE A 224 7.27 -25.78 -19.08
C PHE A 224 8.65 -25.59 -18.45
N THR A 225 9.42 -24.62 -18.94
CA THR A 225 10.70 -24.24 -18.30
C THR A 225 10.47 -23.18 -17.24
N HIS A 226 9.59 -22.23 -17.51
CA HIS A 226 9.29 -21.15 -16.58
C HIS A 226 7.88 -20.57 -16.84
N ILE A 227 7.16 -20.22 -15.77
CA ILE A 227 5.89 -19.49 -15.84
C ILE A 227 5.99 -18.27 -14.92
N HIS A 228 5.66 -17.10 -15.45
CA HIS A 228 5.45 -15.89 -14.66
C HIS A 228 3.98 -15.49 -14.77
N VAL A 229 3.31 -15.40 -13.63
CA VAL A 229 1.95 -14.86 -13.55
C VAL A 229 1.96 -13.65 -12.64
N TYR A 230 1.57 -12.50 -13.18
CA TYR A 230 1.57 -11.23 -12.45
C TYR A 230 0.20 -10.59 -12.48
N ARG A 231 -0.30 -10.26 -11.29
CA ARG A 231 -1.61 -9.67 -11.07
C ARG A 231 -1.67 -8.24 -11.62
N LEU A 232 -2.81 -7.89 -12.21
CA LEU A 232 -3.11 -6.53 -12.68
C LEU A 232 -4.02 -5.83 -11.68
N TRP A 233 -3.65 -4.61 -11.32
CA TRP A 233 -4.48 -3.76 -10.47
C TRP A 233 -5.59 -3.09 -11.30
N PRO A 234 -6.81 -2.94 -10.74
CA PRO A 234 -7.35 -3.59 -9.54
C PRO A 234 -7.97 -4.97 -9.85
N GLY A 235 -8.21 -5.78 -8.82
CA GLY A 235 -8.99 -7.03 -8.93
C GLY A 235 -8.15 -8.28 -9.17
N THR A 236 -8.74 -9.35 -9.73
CA THR A 236 -8.10 -10.68 -9.86
C THR A 236 -7.50 -10.96 -11.24
N GLN A 237 -7.59 -10.01 -12.15
CA GLN A 237 -7.04 -10.14 -13.50
C GLN A 237 -5.53 -10.23 -13.46
N PHE A 238 -4.94 -10.86 -14.46
CA PHE A 238 -3.49 -11.06 -14.50
C PHE A 238 -2.95 -11.07 -15.94
N LYS A 239 -1.63 -11.04 -16.04
CA LYS A 239 -0.91 -11.36 -17.27
C LYS A 239 -0.03 -12.57 -17.00
N ALA A 240 0.18 -13.38 -18.03
CA ALA A 240 1.00 -14.57 -17.96
C ALA A 240 2.07 -14.55 -19.05
N GLN A 241 3.29 -14.90 -18.67
CA GLN A 241 4.41 -15.15 -19.57
C GLN A 241 4.91 -16.58 -19.33
N LEU A 242 4.94 -17.37 -20.38
CA LEU A 242 5.25 -18.80 -20.31
C LEU A 242 6.37 -19.14 -21.27
N HIS A 243 7.36 -19.89 -20.80
CA HIS A 243 8.44 -20.41 -21.62
C HIS A 243 8.23 -21.92 -21.76
N LEU A 244 8.18 -22.38 -23.01
CA LEU A 244 7.84 -23.76 -23.35
C LEU A 244 8.99 -24.41 -24.12
N ASN A 245 9.37 -25.62 -23.72
CA ASN A 245 10.12 -26.52 -24.57
C ASN A 245 9.12 -27.39 -25.35
N ILE A 246 9.26 -27.45 -26.66
CA ILE A 246 8.46 -28.29 -27.56
C ILE A 246 9.43 -29.26 -28.23
N LYS A 247 9.28 -30.55 -27.94
CA LYS A 247 10.05 -31.60 -28.58
C LYS A 247 9.61 -31.74 -30.04
N VAL A 248 10.57 -31.69 -30.95
CA VAL A 248 10.35 -31.82 -32.39
C VAL A 248 11.43 -32.71 -33.00
N GLU A 249 11.07 -33.42 -34.06
CA GLU A 249 12.01 -34.19 -34.88
C GLU A 249 12.56 -33.28 -35.98
N LYS A 250 13.80 -32.78 -35.82
CA LYS A 250 14.44 -31.88 -36.80
C LYS A 250 15.09 -32.61 -37.96
N SER A 251 15.05 -33.95 -37.95
CA SER A 251 15.56 -34.81 -39.03
C SER A 251 14.75 -34.65 -40.32
N THR A 252 13.48 -34.21 -40.25
CA THR A 252 12.61 -34.06 -41.43
C THR A 252 12.70 -32.66 -42.03
N GLN A 253 12.77 -32.54 -43.36
CA GLN A 253 12.92 -31.23 -44.02
C GLN A 253 11.75 -30.27 -43.76
N ASP A 254 10.57 -30.78 -43.39
CA ASP A 254 9.34 -30.03 -43.11
C ASP A 254 9.11 -29.74 -41.62
N TRP A 255 10.08 -30.06 -40.75
CA TRP A 255 9.95 -29.88 -39.30
C TRP A 255 9.56 -28.45 -38.88
N PRO A 256 10.05 -27.34 -39.49
CA PRO A 256 9.69 -26.00 -39.03
C PRO A 256 8.21 -25.70 -39.24
N LEU A 257 7.64 -26.13 -40.38
CA LEU A 257 6.23 -25.94 -40.70
C LEU A 257 5.31 -26.78 -39.79
N LYS A 258 5.75 -28.00 -39.45
CA LYS A 258 5.03 -28.85 -38.48
C LYS A 258 5.09 -28.24 -37.08
N ALA A 259 6.27 -27.80 -36.65
CA ALA A 259 6.50 -27.18 -35.36
C ALA A 259 5.69 -25.89 -35.17
N GLU A 260 5.61 -25.04 -36.20
CA GLU A 260 4.79 -23.82 -36.18
C GLU A 260 3.30 -24.14 -36.06
N LYS A 261 2.79 -25.10 -36.85
CA LYS A 261 1.38 -25.53 -36.77
C LYS A 261 1.02 -26.08 -35.41
N GLU A 262 1.87 -26.93 -34.83
CA GLU A 262 1.66 -27.47 -33.49
C GLU A 262 1.78 -26.38 -32.42
N PHE A 263 2.77 -25.49 -32.52
CA PHE A 263 2.88 -24.36 -31.61
C PHE A 263 1.64 -23.48 -31.62
N ASN A 264 1.05 -23.20 -32.78
CA ASN A 264 -0.18 -22.40 -32.86
C ASN A 264 -1.35 -23.08 -32.13
N LYS A 265 -1.51 -24.41 -32.26
CA LYS A 265 -2.52 -25.16 -31.50
C LYS A 265 -2.29 -25.09 -29.99
N ILE A 266 -1.04 -25.32 -29.55
CA ILE A 266 -0.66 -25.27 -28.14
C ILE A 266 -0.90 -23.87 -27.57
N ARG A 267 -0.48 -22.84 -28.33
CA ARG A 267 -0.62 -21.42 -27.99
C ARG A 267 -2.09 -21.06 -27.80
N GLU A 268 -2.95 -21.37 -28.77
CA GLU A 268 -4.40 -21.11 -28.68
C GLU A 268 -5.00 -21.80 -27.45
N ARG A 269 -4.59 -23.04 -27.17
CA ARG A 269 -5.12 -23.81 -26.05
C ARG A 269 -4.72 -23.24 -24.69
N ILE A 270 -3.43 -22.91 -24.53
CA ILE A 270 -2.90 -22.25 -23.32
C ILE A 270 -3.56 -20.89 -23.12
N GLN A 271 -3.63 -20.08 -24.18
CA GLN A 271 -4.26 -18.76 -24.14
C GLN A 271 -5.71 -18.86 -23.68
N LYS A 272 -6.52 -19.74 -24.29
CA LYS A 272 -7.91 -19.95 -23.91
C LYS A 272 -8.06 -20.35 -22.44
N LYS A 273 -7.30 -21.34 -21.95
CA LYS A 273 -7.38 -21.78 -20.54
C LYS A 273 -6.97 -20.67 -19.56
N LEU A 274 -6.03 -19.82 -19.92
CA LEU A 274 -5.59 -18.70 -19.07
C LEU A 274 -6.60 -17.55 -19.09
N GLU A 275 -7.16 -17.22 -20.26
CA GLU A 275 -8.21 -16.20 -20.41
C GLU A 275 -9.48 -16.59 -19.65
N GLU A 276 -9.89 -17.86 -19.70
CA GLU A 276 -10.99 -18.42 -18.88
C GLU A 276 -10.76 -18.24 -17.37
N LYS A 277 -9.50 -18.21 -16.94
CA LYS A 277 -9.11 -17.94 -15.54
C LYS A 277 -8.93 -16.46 -15.22
N GLY A 278 -9.06 -15.56 -16.19
CA GLY A 278 -8.95 -14.11 -16.01
C GLY A 278 -7.66 -13.46 -16.53
N ALA A 279 -6.86 -14.17 -17.33
CA ALA A 279 -5.72 -13.56 -18.00
C ALA A 279 -6.18 -12.50 -19.02
N LYS A 280 -5.57 -11.32 -19.00
CA LYS A 280 -5.80 -10.25 -19.99
C LYS A 280 -4.78 -10.23 -21.11
N LYS A 281 -3.58 -10.75 -20.84
CA LYS A 281 -2.52 -10.89 -21.83
C LYS A 281 -1.73 -12.15 -21.52
N VAL A 282 -1.55 -12.97 -22.53
CA VAL A 282 -0.77 -14.21 -22.46
C VAL A 282 0.35 -14.08 -23.48
N PHE A 283 1.58 -14.31 -23.04
CA PHE A 283 2.76 -14.33 -23.88
C PHE A 283 3.44 -15.68 -23.73
N ILE A 284 3.74 -16.32 -24.85
CA ILE A 284 4.24 -17.69 -24.89
C ILE A 284 5.47 -17.69 -25.77
N GLU A 285 6.62 -18.00 -25.19
CA GLU A 285 7.89 -18.15 -25.89
C GLU A 285 8.18 -19.64 -26.11
N PRO A 286 8.12 -20.13 -27.36
CA PRO A 286 8.48 -21.50 -27.67
C PRO A 286 10.00 -21.66 -27.84
N ARG A 287 10.52 -22.78 -27.38
CA ARG A 287 11.84 -23.30 -27.67
C ARG A 287 11.70 -24.71 -28.26
N PHE A 288 12.14 -24.88 -29.49
CA PHE A 288 12.08 -26.17 -30.18
C PHE A 288 13.35 -26.99 -29.88
N VAL A 289 13.17 -28.07 -29.13
CA VAL A 289 14.24 -29.00 -28.73
C VAL A 289 14.13 -30.29 -29.52
N GLU A 290 15.26 -30.96 -29.78
CA GLU A 290 15.24 -32.27 -30.46
C GLU A 290 14.55 -33.30 -29.56
N GLU A 291 13.79 -34.23 -30.14
CA GLU A 291 13.03 -35.24 -29.38
C GLU A 291 13.94 -36.14 -28.51
N HIS A 292 15.16 -36.38 -28.97
CA HIS A 292 16.20 -37.16 -28.28
C HIS A 292 17.18 -36.31 -27.46
N ASP A 293 17.01 -34.99 -27.43
CA ASP A 293 17.85 -34.13 -26.62
C ASP A 293 17.36 -34.19 -25.16
N GLU A 294 18.08 -34.96 -24.33
CA GLU A 294 17.84 -35.06 -22.89
C GLU A 294 18.25 -33.80 -22.13
N ASN A 295 18.69 -32.73 -22.79
CA ASN A 295 19.11 -31.48 -22.16
C ASN A 295 18.02 -30.93 -21.21
N LYS A 296 18.10 -31.39 -19.95
CA LYS A 296 17.57 -30.76 -18.76
C LYS A 296 17.98 -29.30 -18.86
N TRP A 297 17.05 -28.41 -18.54
CA TRP A 297 17.30 -26.98 -18.43
C TRP A 297 18.68 -26.73 -17.79
N VAL A 298 19.66 -26.27 -18.57
CA VAL A 298 20.96 -25.85 -18.05
C VAL A 298 20.70 -24.48 -17.44
N GLY A 299 20.71 -24.43 -16.13
CA GLY A 299 20.17 -23.32 -15.38
C GLY A 299 20.82 -21.98 -15.66
N CYS A 300 20.05 -20.94 -15.33
CA CYS A 300 20.44 -19.57 -15.09
C CYS A 300 21.36 -18.87 -16.10
N VAL A 301 20.97 -17.65 -16.49
CA VAL A 301 21.66 -16.76 -17.45
C VAL A 301 23.13 -16.45 -17.06
N ALA A 302 23.56 -16.76 -15.84
CA ALA A 302 24.94 -16.63 -15.39
C ALA A 302 25.32 -17.69 -14.33
N GLU A 303 26.59 -18.12 -14.32
CA GLU A 303 27.18 -19.06 -13.34
C GLU A 303 26.89 -18.70 -11.87
N ASN A 304 26.63 -17.42 -11.56
CA ASN A 304 26.41 -16.91 -10.21
C ASN A 304 24.94 -16.63 -9.86
N CYS A 305 23.98 -17.02 -10.70
CA CYS A 305 22.55 -16.74 -10.48
C CYS A 305 22.01 -17.36 -9.17
N HIS A 306 22.50 -18.53 -8.78
CA HIS A 306 22.20 -19.17 -7.48
C HIS A 306 22.63 -18.34 -6.25
N LYS A 307 23.53 -17.35 -6.44
CA LYS A 307 23.95 -16.41 -5.38
C LYS A 307 23.05 -15.19 -5.25
N THR A 308 22.13 -14.98 -6.19
CA THR A 308 21.30 -13.76 -6.22
C THR A 308 19.96 -13.88 -5.49
N GLU A 309 19.68 -15.02 -4.82
CA GLU A 309 18.46 -15.27 -4.04
C GLU A 309 17.14 -14.84 -4.74
N LYS A 310 17.13 -14.87 -6.07
CA LYS A 310 15.92 -14.73 -6.87
C LYS A 310 15.37 -16.14 -6.99
N GLY A 311 14.25 -16.44 -6.32
CA GLY A 311 13.71 -17.78 -6.05
C GLY A 311 13.32 -18.67 -7.25
N CYS A 312 14.08 -18.65 -8.34
CA CYS A 312 13.93 -19.52 -9.51
C CYS A 312 14.92 -20.71 -9.54
N CYS A 313 15.69 -20.92 -8.46
CA CYS A 313 16.64 -22.03 -8.35
C CYS A 313 16.36 -22.86 -7.09
N ASP A 314 15.86 -24.08 -7.27
CA ASP A 314 15.84 -25.08 -6.19
C ASP A 314 17.23 -25.70 -6.03
N ARG A 315 17.72 -25.76 -4.79
CA ARG A 315 19.09 -26.20 -4.44
C ARG A 315 19.34 -27.71 -4.56
N GLU A 316 18.38 -28.50 -5.05
CA GLU A 316 18.39 -29.95 -4.77
C GLU A 316 19.26 -30.83 -5.68
N GLU A 317 19.87 -30.33 -6.75
CA GLU A 317 20.80 -31.15 -7.57
C GLU A 317 22.16 -30.45 -7.74
N ALA A 318 22.95 -30.42 -6.67
CA ALA A 318 24.39 -30.13 -6.74
C ALA A 318 25.18 -31.28 -6.09
N THR A 319 25.19 -32.43 -6.75
CA THR A 319 26.24 -33.44 -6.61
C THR A 319 26.81 -33.72 -8.00
N VAL A 320 27.91 -33.06 -8.34
CA VAL A 320 29.24 -33.65 -8.63
C VAL A 320 30.27 -32.54 -8.44
#